data_AF-A0A1I1J9T9-F1
#
_entry.id   AF-A0A1I1J9T9-F1
#
_cell.length_a   1.000
_cell.length_b   1.000
_cell.length_c   1.000
_cell.angle_alpha   90.00
_cell.angle_beta   90.00
_cell.angle_gamma   90.00
#
_symmetry.space_group_name_H-M   'P 1'
#
loop_
_entity.id
_entity.type
_entity.pdbx_description
1 polymer ?
#
loop_
_entity_poly.entity_id
_entity_poly.type
_entity_poly.pdbx_seq_one_letter_code
_entity_poly.pdbx_strand_id
1 'polypeptide(L)'
;MDAALVETRLTTVLGAWAAGSVVLGGVLATRPATRGFGRQTAAWGAVDGAIAAVGARNRRRRGPTAPARLRTVLLVNAGLDVGYLLAGAALLRSDRWRGDGAAVLVQGAFLLLLDGTAARALPRTTAG
;
A
#
# COMPACT_ATOMS: atom_id res chain seq x y z
N MET A 1 -7.99 15.92 12.21
CA MET A 1 -6.53 16.06 12.03
C MET A 1 -6.27 16.94 10.82
N ASP A 2 -5.16 17.68 10.81
CA ASP A 2 -4.68 18.37 9.62
C ASP A 2 -4.40 17.36 8.49
N ALA A 3 -4.96 17.59 7.30
CA ALA A 3 -4.77 16.72 6.15
C ALA A 3 -3.31 16.67 5.69
N ALA A 4 -2.55 17.76 5.87
CA ALA A 4 -1.12 17.77 5.56
C ALA A 4 -0.34 16.80 6.44
N LEU A 5 -0.71 16.69 7.72
CA LEU A 5 -0.12 15.73 8.64
C LEU A 5 -0.48 14.29 8.27
N VAL A 6 -1.74 14.03 7.92
CA VAL A 6 -2.20 12.71 7.46
C VAL A 6 -1.43 12.28 6.21
N GLU A 7 -1.36 13.15 5.19
CA GLU A 7 -0.65 12.87 3.94
C GLU A 7 0.86 12.67 4.16
N THR A 8 1.47 13.45 5.07
CA THR A 8 2.87 13.25 5.46
C THR A 8 3.07 11.86 6.06
N ARG A 9 2.27 11.51 7.07
CA ARG A 9 2.37 10.21 7.75
C ARG A 9 2.15 9.06 6.78
N LEU A 10 1.18 9.19 5.86
CA LEU A 10 0.90 8.20 4.84
C LEU A 10 2.12 7.92 3.97
N THR A 11 2.72 8.98 3.38
CA THR A 11 3.91 8.82 2.53
C THR A 11 5.14 8.29 3.28
N THR A 12 5.32 8.67 4.55
CA THR A 12 6.42 8.16 5.38
C THR A 12 6.26 6.68 5.72
N VAL A 13 5.07 6.28 6.17
CA VAL A 13 4.77 4.88 6.53
C VAL A 13 4.84 3.99 5.30
N LEU A 14 4.25 4.42 4.17
CA LEU A 14 4.33 3.69 2.90
C LEU A 14 5.78 3.56 2.43
N GLY A 15 6.58 4.63 2.53
CA GLY A 15 8.00 4.59 2.16
C GLY A 15 8.83 3.64 3.02
N ALA A 16 8.58 3.59 4.33
CA ALA A 16 9.26 2.65 5.23
C ALA A 16 8.88 1.19 4.92
N TRP A 17 7.58 0.93 4.70
CA TRP A 17 7.09 -0.38 4.29
C TRP A 17 7.67 -0.82 2.95
N ALA A 18 7.72 0.09 1.98
CA ALA A 18 8.31 -0.12 0.66
C ALA A 18 9.79 -0.54 0.77
N ALA A 19 10.59 0.22 1.52
CA ALA A 19 12.01 -0.08 1.72
C ALA A 19 12.21 -1.45 2.38
N GLY A 20 11.45 -1.73 3.45
CA GLY A 20 11.47 -3.03 4.11
C GLY A 20 11.10 -4.18 3.18
N SER A 21 10.04 -3.99 2.38
CA SER A 21 9.55 -4.99 1.42
C SER A 21 10.54 -5.26 0.29
N VAL A 22 11.21 -4.24 -0.25
CA VAL A 22 12.27 -4.42 -1.26
C VAL A 22 13.44 -5.22 -0.70
N VAL A 23 13.94 -4.84 0.48
CA VAL A 23 15.10 -5.52 1.09
C VAL A 23 14.75 -6.95 1.48
N LEU A 24 13.70 -7.13 2.28
CA LEU A 24 13.31 -8.46 2.76
C LEU A 24 12.83 -9.35 1.62
N GLY A 25 12.03 -8.82 0.70
CA GLY A 25 11.58 -9.53 -0.49
C GLY A 25 12.75 -9.98 -1.36
N GLY A 26 13.74 -9.10 -1.58
CA GLY A 26 14.96 -9.43 -2.31
C GLY A 26 15.75 -10.57 -1.67
N VAL A 27 15.92 -10.53 -0.34
CA VAL A 27 16.58 -11.62 0.41
C VAL A 27 15.79 -12.93 0.26
N LEU A 28 14.47 -12.90 0.46
CA LEU A 28 13.62 -14.08 0.35
C LEU A 28 13.55 -14.65 -1.08
N ALA A 29 13.72 -13.80 -2.10
CA ALA A 29 13.72 -14.22 -3.50
C ALA A 29 14.91 -15.13 -3.86
N THR A 30 16.00 -15.07 -3.10
CA THR A 30 17.20 -15.88 -3.34
C THR A 30 16.98 -17.37 -3.06
N ARG A 31 16.07 -17.70 -2.14
CA ARG A 31 15.81 -19.08 -1.70
C ARG A 31 14.68 -19.72 -2.53
N PRO A 32 14.84 -20.94 -3.06
CA PRO A 32 13.80 -21.59 -3.86
C PRO A 32 12.43 -21.68 -3.16
N ALA A 33 12.42 -22.03 -1.87
CA ALA A 33 11.18 -22.20 -1.09
C ALA A 33 10.36 -20.91 -0.92
N THR A 34 11.00 -19.74 -0.93
CA THR A 34 10.35 -18.44 -0.72
C THR A 34 10.42 -17.55 -1.96
N ARG A 35 10.86 -18.09 -3.11
CA ARG A 35 11.21 -17.29 -4.29
C ARG A 35 10.03 -16.47 -4.82
N GLY A 36 8.86 -17.08 -4.97
CA GLY A 36 7.64 -16.39 -5.45
C GLY A 36 7.24 -15.26 -4.50
N PHE A 37 7.08 -15.58 -3.22
CA PHE A 37 6.75 -14.60 -2.18
C PHE A 37 7.75 -13.43 -2.14
N GLY A 38 9.05 -13.72 -2.17
CA GLY A 38 10.09 -12.72 -2.11
C GLY A 38 10.10 -11.80 -3.33
N ARG A 39 10.01 -12.35 -4.54
CA ARG A 39 9.93 -11.57 -5.78
C ARG A 39 8.70 -10.66 -5.78
N GLN A 40 7.55 -11.19 -5.41
CA GLN A 40 6.30 -10.42 -5.39
C GLN A 40 6.32 -9.33 -4.32
N THR A 41 6.87 -9.62 -3.13
CA THR A 41 7.06 -8.64 -2.05
C THR A 41 8.00 -7.51 -2.47
N ALA A 42 9.13 -7.84 -3.11
CA ALA A 42 10.07 -6.83 -3.58
C ALA A 42 9.48 -5.96 -4.70
N ALA A 43 8.75 -6.58 -5.63
CA ALA A 43 8.10 -5.87 -6.74
C ALA A 43 7.04 -4.88 -6.23
N TRP A 44 6.15 -5.31 -5.34
CA TRP A 44 5.17 -4.41 -4.71
C TRP A 44 5.85 -3.32 -3.88
N GLY A 45 6.87 -3.67 -3.09
CA GLY A 45 7.64 -2.67 -2.35
C GLY A 45 8.25 -1.58 -3.25
N ALA A 46 8.72 -1.93 -4.45
CA ALA A 46 9.22 -0.94 -5.41
C ALA A 46 8.10 -0.02 -5.93
N VAL A 47 6.92 -0.57 -6.21
CA VAL A 47 5.73 0.20 -6.64
C VAL A 47 5.29 1.16 -5.54
N ASP A 48 5.16 0.68 -4.30
CA ASP A 48 4.80 1.48 -3.13
C ASP A 48 5.81 2.60 -2.87
N GLY A 49 7.10 2.30 -3.03
CA GLY A 49 8.17 3.29 -2.91
C GLY A 49 8.05 4.39 -3.96
N ALA A 50 7.72 4.04 -5.21
CA ALA A 50 7.46 5.01 -6.27
C ALA A 50 6.24 5.88 -5.96
N ILE A 51 5.14 5.28 -5.48
CA ILE A 51 3.92 6.01 -5.06
C ILE A 51 4.23 6.98 -3.91
N ALA A 52 4.94 6.53 -2.87
CA ALA A 52 5.34 7.35 -1.74
C ALA A 52 6.21 8.54 -2.18
N ALA A 53 7.20 8.30 -3.05
CA ALA A 53 8.09 9.33 -3.57
C ALA A 53 7.34 10.37 -4.43
N VAL A 54 6.46 9.91 -5.34
CA VAL A 54 5.62 10.79 -6.16
C VAL A 54 4.65 11.58 -5.30
N GLY A 55 4.00 10.96 -4.32
CA GLY A 55 3.10 11.62 -3.37
C GLY A 55 3.81 12.71 -2.58
N ALA A 56 4.96 12.40 -2.00
CA ALA A 56 5.77 13.36 -1.26
C ALA A 56 6.27 14.51 -2.15
N ARG A 57 6.70 14.22 -3.39
CA ARG A 57 7.13 15.23 -4.37
C ARG A 57 5.98 16.15 -4.78
N ASN A 58 4.80 15.59 -5.07
CA ASN A 58 3.62 16.35 -5.48
C ASN A 58 3.17 17.28 -4.35
N ARG A 59 3.12 16.79 -3.11
CA ARG A 59 2.81 17.61 -1.93
C ARG A 59 3.78 18.77 -1.76
N ARG A 60 5.10 18.53 -1.91
CA ARG A 60 6.11 19.61 -1.84
C ARG A 60 5.95 20.66 -2.94
N ARG A 61 5.49 20.27 -4.13
CA ARG A 61 5.37 21.16 -5.29
C ARG A 61 4.03 21.91 -5.36
N ARG A 62 2.95 21.26 -4.94
CA ARG A 62 1.56 21.72 -5.16
C ARG A 62 0.82 22.01 -3.86
N GLY A 63 1.44 21.76 -2.71
CA GLY A 63 0.79 21.78 -1.41
C GLY A 63 0.03 20.48 -1.10
N PRO A 64 -0.54 20.37 0.11
CA PRO A 64 -1.30 19.21 0.54
C PRO A 64 -2.56 18.97 -0.31
N THR A 65 -2.93 17.71 -0.45
CA THR A 65 -4.19 17.34 -1.10
C THR A 65 -5.37 17.78 -0.23
N ALA A 66 -6.38 18.40 -0.86
CA ALA A 66 -7.60 18.80 -0.14
C ALA A 66 -8.21 17.61 0.65
N PRO A 67 -8.62 17.80 1.92
CA PRO A 67 -9.00 16.71 2.81
C PRO A 67 -10.09 15.79 2.22
N ALA A 68 -11.14 16.35 1.64
CA ALA A 68 -12.24 15.60 1.03
C ALA A 68 -11.76 14.75 -0.16
N ARG A 69 -10.91 15.33 -1.02
CA ARG A 69 -10.33 14.64 -2.18
C ARG A 69 -9.41 13.50 -1.73
N LEU A 70 -8.53 13.76 -0.76
CA LEU A 70 -7.63 12.75 -0.21
C LEU A 70 -8.42 11.58 0.39
N ARG A 71 -9.46 11.88 1.18
CA ARG A 71 -10.34 10.86 1.75
C ARG A 71 -11.00 10.00 0.68
N THR A 72 -11.51 10.60 -0.40
CA THR A 72 -12.12 9.83 -1.50
C THR A 72 -11.12 8.89 -2.15
N VAL A 73 -9.90 9.36 -2.44
CA VAL A 73 -8.84 8.51 -3.01
C VAL A 73 -8.51 7.34 -2.09
N LEU A 74 -8.33 7.59 -0.79
CA LEU A 74 -8.01 6.53 0.17
C LEU A 74 -9.14 5.50 0.33
N LEU A 75 -10.41 5.91 0.23
CA LEU A 75 -11.53 4.96 0.26
C LEU A 75 -11.60 4.11 -1.01
N VAL A 76 -11.32 4.71 -2.18
CA VAL A 76 -11.22 3.96 -3.44
C VAL A 76 -10.10 2.94 -3.35
N ASN A 77 -8.91 3.33 -2.88
CA ASN A 77 -7.79 2.43 -2.69
C ASN A 77 -8.11 1.30 -1.70
N ALA A 78 -8.71 1.62 -0.54
CA ALA A 78 -9.13 0.60 0.42
C ALA A 78 -10.11 -0.41 -0.22
N GLY A 79 -10.98 0.02 -1.14
CA GLY A 79 -11.82 -0.88 -1.93
C GLY A 79 -11.01 -1.78 -2.87
N LEU A 80 -10.00 -1.23 -3.55
CA LEU A 80 -9.07 -2.00 -4.38
C LEU A 80 -8.26 -3.01 -3.55
N ASP A 81 -7.86 -2.65 -2.32
CA ASP A 81 -7.13 -3.53 -1.40
C ASP A 81 -7.95 -4.74 -0.98
N VAL A 82 -9.27 -4.58 -0.79
CA VAL A 82 -10.15 -5.74 -0.62
C VAL A 82 -10.12 -6.65 -1.86
N GLY A 83 -10.10 -6.06 -3.06
CA GLY A 83 -9.90 -6.80 -4.30
C GLY A 83 -8.57 -7.56 -4.34
N TYR A 84 -7.46 -6.93 -3.91
CA TYR A 84 -6.17 -7.60 -3.77
C TYR A 84 -6.23 -8.76 -2.77
N LEU A 85 -6.92 -8.60 -1.64
CA LEU A 85 -7.07 -9.68 -0.66
C LEU A 85 -7.82 -10.88 -1.25
N LEU A 86 -8.90 -10.63 -1.99
CA LEU A 86 -9.64 -11.70 -2.68
C LEU A 86 -8.79 -12.40 -3.74
N ALA A 87 -8.03 -11.63 -4.54
CA ALA A 87 -7.13 -12.18 -5.54
C ALA A 87 -6.00 -13.01 -4.90
N GLY A 88 -5.39 -12.52 -3.82
CA GLY A 88 -4.35 -13.23 -3.08
C GLY A 88 -4.88 -14.53 -2.46
N ALA A 89 -6.09 -14.51 -1.88
CA ALA A 89 -6.76 -15.70 -1.36
C ALA A 89 -7.07 -16.72 -2.47
N ALA A 90 -7.45 -16.28 -3.66
CA ALA A 90 -7.62 -17.17 -4.81
C ALA A 90 -6.29 -17.79 -5.25
N LEU A 91 -5.21 -17.01 -5.33
CA LEU A 91 -3.87 -17.48 -5.69
C LEU A 91 -3.29 -18.47 -4.68
N LEU A 92 -3.61 -18.34 -3.39
CA LEU A 92 -3.20 -19.29 -2.35
C LEU A 92 -3.69 -20.72 -2.60
N ARG A 93 -4.77 -20.89 -3.36
CA ARG A 93 -5.31 -22.21 -3.71
C ARG A 93 -4.51 -22.92 -4.80
N SER A 94 -3.59 -22.22 -5.45
CA SER A 94 -2.70 -22.78 -6.47
C SER A 94 -1.34 -23.11 -5.88
N ASP A 95 -0.87 -24.35 -6.06
CA ASP A 95 0.48 -24.74 -5.64
C ASP A 95 1.57 -23.94 -6.36
N ARG A 96 1.32 -23.56 -7.61
CA ARG A 96 2.27 -22.79 -8.42
C ARG A 96 2.40 -21.34 -7.95
N TRP A 97 1.30 -20.72 -7.53
CA TRP A 97 1.23 -19.28 -7.21
C TRP A 97 1.04 -19.00 -5.72
N ARG A 98 1.19 -20.02 -4.86
CA ARG A 98 0.96 -19.90 -3.42
C ARG A 98 1.82 -18.80 -2.79
N GLY A 99 3.09 -18.70 -3.18
CA GLY A 99 3.99 -17.67 -2.70
C GLY A 99 3.55 -16.27 -3.11
N ASP A 100 3.13 -16.10 -4.36
CA ASP A 100 2.64 -14.82 -4.89
C ASP A 100 1.32 -14.41 -4.22
N GLY A 101 0.40 -15.35 -4.03
CA GLY A 101 -0.85 -15.13 -3.31
C GLY A 101 -0.63 -14.71 -1.86
N ALA A 102 0.29 -15.36 -1.16
CA ALA A 102 0.68 -14.97 0.20
C ALA A 102 1.27 -13.55 0.24
N ALA A 103 2.11 -13.19 -0.74
CA ALA A 103 2.66 -11.83 -0.82
C ALA A 103 1.57 -10.80 -1.08
N VAL A 104 0.68 -11.03 -2.05
CA VAL A 104 -0.45 -10.14 -2.35
C VAL A 104 -1.35 -9.94 -1.12
N LEU A 105 -1.61 -10.98 -0.33
CA LEU A 105 -2.36 -10.86 0.91
C LEU A 105 -1.67 -9.96 1.93
N VAL A 106 -0.37 -10.15 2.16
CA VAL A 106 0.39 -9.34 3.13
C VAL A 106 0.42 -7.87 2.70
N GLN A 107 0.71 -7.62 1.42
CA GLN A 107 0.75 -6.26 0.87
C GLN A 107 -0.63 -5.60 0.91
N GLY A 108 -1.67 -6.28 0.41
CA GLY A 108 -3.04 -5.76 0.42
C GLY A 108 -3.58 -5.53 1.82
N ALA A 109 -3.26 -6.38 2.80
CA ALA A 109 -3.69 -6.19 4.19
C ALA A 109 -3.04 -4.95 4.82
N PHE A 110 -1.75 -4.73 4.56
CA PHE A 110 -1.06 -3.54 5.02
C PHE A 110 -1.65 -2.26 4.40
N LEU A 111 -1.84 -2.24 3.08
CA LEU A 111 -2.40 -1.09 2.35
C LEU A 111 -3.82 -0.78 2.81
N LEU A 112 -4.67 -1.80 2.96
CA LEU A 112 -6.05 -1.64 3.46
C LEU A 112 -6.08 -0.98 4.84
N LEU A 113 -5.20 -1.41 5.75
CA LEU A 113 -5.08 -0.81 7.08
C LEU A 113 -4.56 0.63 7.01
N LEU A 114 -3.54 0.89 6.20
CA LEU A 114 -2.97 2.22 6.04
C LEU A 114 -4.00 3.21 5.49
N ASP A 115 -4.65 2.86 4.38
CA ASP A 115 -5.60 3.72 3.69
C ASP A 115 -6.91 3.87 4.47
N GLY A 116 -7.40 2.77 5.05
CA GLY A 116 -8.59 2.78 5.90
C GLY A 116 -8.41 3.63 7.18
N THR A 117 -7.25 3.55 7.84
CA THR A 117 -6.99 4.38 9.02
C THR A 117 -6.75 5.84 8.66
N ALA A 118 -6.06 6.13 7.56
CA ALA A 118 -5.86 7.49 7.06
C ALA A 118 -7.19 8.15 6.63
N ALA A 119 -8.06 7.42 5.93
CA ALA A 119 -9.37 7.90 5.51
C ALA A 119 -10.29 8.23 6.71
N ARG A 120 -10.22 7.43 7.79
CA ARG A 120 -10.97 7.67 9.03
C ARG A 120 -10.48 8.89 9.82
N ALA A 121 -9.20 9.26 9.67
CA ALA A 121 -8.62 10.43 10.33
C ALA A 121 -9.01 11.77 9.67
N LEU A 122 -9.56 11.72 8.44
CA LEU A 122 -10.02 12.87 7.67
C LEU A 122 -11.52 13.14 7.90
N PRO A 123 -11.96 14.41 7.87
CA PRO A 123 -13.38 14.74 8.00
C PRO A 123 -14.23 14.03 6.94
N ARG A 124 -15.40 13.52 7.36
CA ARG A 124 -16.45 13.16 6.40
C ARG A 124 -16.96 14.48 5.82
N THR A 125 -17.02 14.60 4.50
CA THR A 125 -17.58 15.78 3.85
C THR A 125 -18.97 16.04 4.41
N THR A 126 -19.18 17.17 5.11
CA THR A 126 -20.52 17.75 5.24
C THR A 126 -20.85 18.30 3.86
N ALA A 127 -21.69 17.59 3.13
CA ALA A 127 -22.42 18.20 2.03
C ALA A 127 -23.21 19.37 2.63
N GLY A 128 -22.93 20.58 2.14
CA GLY A 128 -23.82 21.72 2.33
C GLY A 128 -25.08 21.54 1.52
#